data_AF-A0A7X1AUK6-F1
#
_entry.id   AF-A0A7X1AUK6-F1
#
_cell.length_a   1.000
_cell.length_b   1.000
_cell.length_c   1.000
_cell.angle_alpha   90.00
_cell.angle_beta   90.00
_cell.angle_gamma   90.00
#
_symmetry.space_group_name_H-M   'P 1'
#
loop_
_entity.id
_entity.type
_entity.pdbx_description
1 polymer ?
#
loop_
_entity_poly.entity_id
_entity_poly.type
_entity_poly.pdbx_seq_one_letter_code
_entity_poly.pdbx_strand_id
1 'polypeptide(L)'
;MEVKILPLGPIQTNAYFLAKDGHAVLIDAPMGAHDAVTALLEEKGLTLDALLLTHAHWDHTTDAYLFQKDGIPLYGHRDDQELYENPRTMSSYGLPGVPMEPVQIDHWVDEGSQLEFLGESVEVRHVPGHCPGNILFYFEDEAACFSGDVIFAGSVGRADLPGGDFAVLEKSIQKRVFTLPDDTEIYPGHGPITSVREEKRRNPFVRAIS
;
A
#
# COMPACT_ATOMS: atom_id res chain seq x y z
N MET A 1 7.87 -7.06 14.80
CA MET A 1 6.43 -7.11 14.45
C MET A 1 6.10 -8.44 13.74
N GLU A 2 4.89 -9.02 13.88
CA GLU A 2 4.45 -10.15 13.02
C GLU A 2 3.90 -9.58 11.71
N VAL A 3 4.39 -10.06 10.56
CA VAL A 3 3.92 -9.68 9.23
C VAL A 3 3.33 -10.90 8.53
N LYS A 4 2.05 -10.84 8.17
CA LYS A 4 1.38 -11.86 7.35
C LYS A 4 0.96 -11.28 6.01
N ILE A 5 1.45 -11.87 4.94
CA ILE A 5 1.11 -11.52 3.57
C ILE A 5 -0.12 -12.32 3.15
N LEU A 6 -1.14 -11.63 2.66
CA LEU A 6 -2.38 -12.21 2.17
C LEU A 6 -2.54 -11.85 0.68
N PRO A 7 -2.02 -12.68 -0.24
CA PRO A 7 -2.29 -12.52 -1.66
C PRO A 7 -3.76 -12.84 -1.92
N LEU A 8 -4.52 -11.82 -2.30
CA LEU A 8 -5.96 -11.86 -2.34
C LEU A 8 -6.50 -11.31 -3.66
N GLY A 9 -7.80 -11.55 -3.87
CA GLY A 9 -8.47 -11.14 -5.08
C GLY A 9 -7.94 -11.82 -6.36
N PRO A 10 -8.50 -11.42 -7.51
CA PRO A 10 -8.27 -12.07 -8.80
C PRO A 10 -6.87 -11.85 -9.38
N ILE A 11 -6.17 -10.78 -8.96
CA ILE A 11 -4.81 -10.46 -9.42
C ILE A 11 -3.75 -10.59 -8.32
N GLN A 12 -4.09 -11.27 -7.23
CA GLN A 12 -3.16 -11.61 -6.15
C GLN A 12 -2.45 -10.36 -5.58
N THR A 13 -3.24 -9.33 -5.29
CA THR A 13 -2.79 -8.14 -4.56
C THR A 13 -2.44 -8.55 -3.14
N ASN A 14 -1.28 -8.11 -2.66
CA ASN A 14 -0.80 -8.39 -1.32
C ASN A 14 -1.43 -7.43 -0.32
N ALA A 15 -2.36 -7.93 0.50
CA ALA A 15 -2.68 -7.26 1.75
C ALA A 15 -1.65 -7.64 2.81
N TYR A 16 -1.25 -6.68 3.66
CA TYR A 16 -0.32 -6.94 4.75
C TYR A 16 -1.01 -6.78 6.10
N PHE A 17 -1.18 -7.90 6.80
CA PHE A 17 -1.66 -7.91 8.17
C PHE A 17 -0.47 -7.85 9.13
N LEU A 18 -0.33 -6.73 9.82
CA LEU A 18 0.73 -6.45 10.77
C LEU A 18 0.18 -6.58 12.18
N ALA A 19 0.85 -7.31 13.08
CA ALA A 19 0.36 -7.50 14.45
C ALA A 19 1.48 -7.45 15.49
N LYS A 20 1.16 -6.85 16.64
CA LYS A 20 2.05 -6.74 17.81
C LYS A 20 1.24 -6.38 19.05
N ASP A 21 1.59 -6.96 20.20
CA ASP A 21 1.06 -6.59 21.51
C ASP A 21 -0.48 -6.51 21.65
N GLY A 22 -1.22 -7.39 20.96
CA GLY A 22 -2.69 -7.40 21.00
C GLY A 22 -3.37 -6.52 19.95
N HIS A 23 -2.58 -5.77 19.19
CA HIS A 23 -3.01 -4.82 18.18
C HIS A 23 -2.61 -5.28 16.77
N ALA A 24 -3.35 -4.79 15.77
CA ALA A 24 -3.09 -5.05 14.37
C ALA A 24 -3.33 -3.82 13.50
N VAL A 25 -2.64 -3.77 12.37
CA VAL A 25 -2.86 -2.80 11.29
C VAL A 25 -2.90 -3.56 9.97
N LEU A 26 -3.79 -3.15 9.08
CA LEU A 26 -3.89 -3.69 7.73
C LEU A 26 -3.34 -2.66 6.73
N ILE A 27 -2.49 -3.10 5.81
CA ILE A 27 -2.07 -2.30 4.65
C ILE A 27 -2.68 -2.91 3.40
N ASP A 28 -3.47 -2.08 2.70
CA ASP A 28 -4.32 -2.41 1.56
C ASP A 28 -5.41 -3.46 1.85
N ALA A 29 -6.56 -3.32 1.20
CA ALA A 29 -7.77 -4.14 1.40
C ALA A 29 -8.32 -4.67 0.05
N PRO A 30 -7.60 -5.61 -0.60
CA PRO A 30 -8.10 -6.31 -1.78
C PRO A 30 -9.34 -7.14 -1.52
N MET A 31 -9.96 -7.62 -2.60
CA MET A 31 -11.13 -8.50 -2.53
C MET A 31 -10.86 -9.75 -1.68
N GLY A 32 -11.67 -9.95 -0.63
CA GLY A 32 -11.54 -11.04 0.33
C GLY A 32 -10.66 -10.71 1.55
N ALA A 33 -10.12 -9.49 1.63
CA ALA A 33 -9.34 -9.04 2.79
C ALA A 33 -10.20 -8.94 4.04
N HIS A 34 -11.45 -8.51 3.92
CA HIS A 34 -12.32 -8.33 5.08
C HIS A 34 -12.58 -9.64 5.83
N ASP A 35 -12.98 -10.69 5.11
CA ASP A 35 -13.20 -12.02 5.68
C ASP A 35 -11.91 -12.61 6.27
N ALA A 36 -10.79 -12.51 5.53
CA ALA A 36 -9.52 -13.07 5.95
C ALA A 36 -8.96 -12.39 7.22
N VAL A 37 -9.07 -11.07 7.30
CA VAL A 37 -8.59 -10.27 8.43
C VAL A 37 -9.50 -10.44 9.63
N THR A 38 -10.83 -10.44 9.44
CA THR A 38 -11.79 -10.69 10.53
C THR A 38 -11.52 -12.05 11.20
N ALA A 39 -11.29 -13.10 10.40
CA ALA A 39 -10.95 -14.42 10.94
C ALA A 39 -9.63 -14.41 11.74
N LEU A 40 -8.62 -13.65 11.30
CA LEU A 40 -7.34 -13.54 12.01
C LEU A 40 -7.45 -12.77 13.32
N LEU A 41 -8.25 -11.70 13.34
CA LEU A 41 -8.52 -10.93 14.55
C LEU A 41 -9.22 -11.79 15.61
N GLU A 42 -10.24 -12.56 15.19
CA GLU A 42 -10.95 -13.49 16.07
C GLU A 42 -10.05 -14.62 16.59
N GLU A 43 -9.29 -15.26 15.69
CA GLU A 43 -8.39 -16.38 16.04
C GLU A 43 -7.34 -15.96 17.08
N LYS A 44 -6.75 -14.77 16.90
CA LYS A 44 -5.65 -14.28 17.73
C LYS A 44 -6.10 -13.37 18.88
N GLY A 45 -7.37 -13.00 18.95
CA GLY A 45 -7.90 -12.06 19.95
C GLY A 45 -7.29 -10.66 19.82
N LEU A 46 -7.10 -10.18 18.59
CA LEU A 46 -6.47 -8.89 18.28
C LEU A 46 -7.51 -7.80 18.00
N THR A 47 -7.12 -6.55 18.19
CA THR A 47 -7.88 -5.37 17.76
C THR A 47 -7.23 -4.77 16.51
N LEU A 48 -8.03 -4.49 15.48
CA LEU A 48 -7.55 -3.77 14.29
C LEU A 48 -7.65 -2.26 14.54
N ASP A 49 -6.49 -1.60 14.58
CA ASP A 49 -6.41 -0.18 14.91
C ASP A 49 -6.64 0.71 13.69
N ALA A 50 -6.22 0.28 12.49
CA ALA A 50 -6.33 1.06 11.27
C ALA A 50 -6.23 0.22 9.99
N LEU A 51 -6.79 0.77 8.91
CA LEU A 51 -6.53 0.38 7.52
C LEU A 51 -5.72 1.49 6.84
N LEU A 52 -4.51 1.17 6.41
CA LEU A 52 -3.63 2.07 5.68
C LEU A 52 -3.67 1.72 4.19
N LEU A 53 -4.06 2.67 3.35
CA LEU A 53 -4.17 2.47 1.91
C LEU A 53 -2.97 3.12 1.22
N THR A 54 -2.19 2.32 0.50
CA THR A 54 -1.03 2.81 -0.26
C THR A 54 -1.48 3.70 -1.41
N HIS A 55 -2.61 3.35 -2.05
CA HIS A 55 -3.24 4.10 -3.12
C HIS A 55 -4.66 3.61 -3.40
N ALA A 56 -5.37 4.28 -4.32
CA ALA A 56 -6.79 4.09 -4.57
C ALA A 56 -7.15 3.21 -5.78
N HIS A 57 -6.24 2.38 -6.29
CA HIS A 57 -6.63 1.43 -7.33
C HIS A 57 -7.57 0.37 -6.77
N TRP A 58 -8.43 -0.14 -7.66
CA TRP A 58 -9.57 -0.97 -7.30
C TRP A 58 -9.16 -2.23 -6.56
N ASP A 59 -8.07 -2.85 -6.96
CA ASP A 59 -7.60 -4.11 -6.40
C ASP A 59 -6.95 -3.94 -5.03
N HIS A 60 -6.58 -2.72 -4.63
CA HIS A 60 -6.09 -2.39 -3.28
C HIS A 60 -7.21 -1.93 -2.33
N THR A 61 -8.38 -1.59 -2.86
CA THR A 61 -9.45 -0.91 -2.09
C THR A 61 -10.79 -1.63 -2.11
N THR A 62 -10.90 -2.76 -2.82
CA THR A 62 -12.19 -3.45 -3.05
C THR A 62 -12.97 -3.71 -1.75
N ASP A 63 -12.30 -4.09 -0.67
CA ASP A 63 -12.93 -4.40 0.61
C ASP A 63 -12.83 -3.24 1.63
N ALA A 64 -12.17 -2.12 1.30
CA ALA A 64 -11.94 -1.01 2.23
C ALA A 64 -13.25 -0.42 2.79
N TYR A 65 -14.32 -0.37 1.99
CA TYR A 65 -15.63 0.10 2.42
C TYR A 65 -16.27 -0.77 3.53
N LEU A 66 -15.87 -2.04 3.65
CA LEU A 66 -16.33 -2.94 4.72
C LEU A 66 -15.68 -2.57 6.05
N PHE A 67 -14.36 -2.35 6.05
CA PHE A 67 -13.65 -1.87 7.23
C PHE A 67 -14.16 -0.50 7.70
N GLN A 68 -14.49 0.40 6.77
CA GLN A 68 -15.12 1.67 7.10
C GLN A 68 -16.49 1.49 7.78
N LYS A 69 -17.30 0.52 7.33
CA LYS A 69 -18.60 0.20 7.97
C LYS A 69 -18.44 -0.37 9.37
N ASP A 70 -17.34 -1.06 9.63
CA ASP A 70 -16.99 -1.56 10.95
C ASP A 70 -16.41 -0.47 11.88
N GLY A 71 -16.23 0.75 11.36
CA GLY A 71 -15.71 1.89 12.11
C GLY A 71 -14.18 1.87 12.27
N ILE A 72 -13.48 1.09 11.46
CA ILE A 72 -12.01 1.11 11.40
C ILE A 72 -11.58 2.41 10.73
N PRO A 73 -10.64 3.19 11.30
CA PRO A 73 -10.17 4.42 10.69
C PRO A 73 -9.30 4.12 9.46
N LEU A 74 -9.58 4.81 8.36
CA LEU A 74 -8.88 4.68 7.09
C LEU A 74 -7.89 5.84 6.88
N TYR A 75 -6.69 5.49 6.41
CA TYR A 75 -5.62 6.42 6.08
C TYR A 75 -5.30 6.32 4.58
N GLY A 76 -5.05 7.46 3.95
CA GLY A 76 -4.69 7.52 2.53
C GLY A 76 -4.19 8.90 2.12
N HIS A 77 -3.76 9.06 0.87
CA HIS A 77 -3.27 10.33 0.34
C HIS A 77 -4.33 11.09 -0.45
N ARG A 78 -4.40 12.41 -0.26
CA ARG A 78 -5.47 13.25 -0.82
C ARG A 78 -5.46 13.34 -2.34
N ASP A 79 -4.31 13.17 -2.98
CA ASP A 79 -4.21 13.20 -4.45
C ASP A 79 -4.98 12.05 -5.13
N ASP A 80 -5.31 11.00 -4.38
CA ASP A 80 -6.15 9.88 -4.85
C ASP A 80 -7.62 10.01 -4.40
N GLN A 81 -8.03 11.14 -3.82
CA GLN A 81 -9.40 11.34 -3.30
C GLN A 81 -10.48 11.02 -4.34
N GLU A 82 -10.32 11.47 -5.58
CA GLU A 82 -11.29 11.18 -6.66
C GLU A 82 -11.38 9.68 -6.97
N LEU A 83 -10.26 8.95 -6.89
CA LEU A 83 -10.24 7.50 -7.11
C LEU A 83 -10.91 6.74 -5.95
N TYR A 84 -10.73 7.18 -4.70
CA TYR A 84 -11.42 6.61 -3.55
C TYR A 84 -12.94 6.86 -3.59
N GLU A 85 -13.35 8.08 -3.91
CA GLU A 85 -14.76 8.49 -3.85
C GLU A 85 -15.55 8.09 -5.12
N ASN A 86 -14.87 8.00 -6.27
CA ASN A 86 -15.45 7.63 -7.56
C ASN A 86 -14.67 6.47 -8.23
N PRO A 87 -14.56 5.29 -7.58
CA PRO A 87 -13.72 4.18 -8.06
C PRO A 87 -14.19 3.60 -9.41
N ARG A 88 -15.43 3.89 -9.82
CA ARG A 88 -15.97 3.54 -11.14
C ARG A 88 -15.21 4.21 -12.30
N THR A 89 -14.45 5.26 -12.05
CA THR A 89 -13.52 5.85 -13.03
C THR A 89 -12.47 4.84 -13.51
N MET A 90 -12.15 3.84 -12.68
CA MET A 90 -11.25 2.73 -13.01
C MET A 90 -11.95 1.49 -13.56
N SER A 91 -13.28 1.51 -13.75
CA SER A 91 -14.06 0.33 -14.17
C SER A 91 -13.64 -0.28 -15.50
N SER A 92 -13.17 0.53 -16.46
CA SER A 92 -12.64 0.05 -17.75
C SER A 92 -11.27 -0.62 -17.64
N TYR A 93 -10.57 -0.43 -16.53
CA TYR A 93 -9.25 -1.00 -16.24
C TYR A 93 -9.31 -2.14 -15.21
N GLY A 94 -10.43 -2.29 -14.53
CA GLY A 94 -10.69 -3.39 -13.61
C GLY A 94 -11.28 -4.63 -14.29
N LEU A 95 -11.54 -5.66 -13.49
CA LEU A 95 -12.15 -6.89 -13.97
C LEU A 95 -13.68 -6.82 -13.93
N PRO A 96 -14.38 -7.37 -14.94
CA PRO A 96 -15.84 -7.42 -14.93
C PRO A 96 -16.39 -8.10 -13.68
N GLY A 97 -17.36 -7.46 -13.01
CA GLY A 97 -18.03 -8.02 -11.84
C GLY A 97 -17.34 -7.78 -10.50
N VAL A 98 -16.18 -7.10 -10.48
CA VAL A 98 -15.56 -6.65 -9.22
C VAL A 98 -16.36 -5.48 -8.63
N PRO A 99 -16.77 -5.55 -7.35
CA PRO A 99 -17.37 -4.41 -6.65
C PRO A 99 -16.43 -3.21 -6.62
N MET A 100 -16.98 -2.02 -6.85
CA MET A 100 -16.25 -0.75 -6.80
C MET A 100 -17.11 0.23 -6.01
N GLU A 101 -17.06 0.08 -4.69
CA GLU A 101 -17.81 0.91 -3.75
C GLU A 101 -16.95 2.11 -3.33
N PRO A 102 -17.53 3.32 -3.26
CA PRO A 102 -16.83 4.49 -2.74
C PRO A 102 -16.30 4.29 -1.32
N VAL A 103 -15.12 4.86 -1.07
CA VAL A 103 -14.45 4.85 0.22
C VAL A 103 -14.20 6.30 0.64
N GLN A 104 -14.42 6.60 1.92
CA GLN A 104 -14.13 7.89 2.53
C GLN A 104 -12.91 7.72 3.44
N ILE A 105 -11.88 8.52 3.21
CA ILE A 105 -10.67 8.49 4.05
C ILE A 105 -10.86 9.41 5.25
N ASP A 106 -10.67 8.85 6.45
CA ASP A 106 -10.76 9.59 7.71
C ASP A 106 -9.52 10.47 7.92
N HIS A 107 -8.35 9.94 7.59
CA HIS A 107 -7.06 10.56 7.84
C HIS A 107 -6.24 10.68 6.56
N TRP A 108 -6.16 11.91 6.05
CA TRP A 108 -5.29 12.23 4.94
C TRP A 108 -3.85 12.42 5.43
N VAL A 109 -2.91 11.72 4.81
CA VAL A 109 -1.48 11.78 5.14
C VAL A 109 -0.69 12.28 3.94
N ASP A 110 0.37 13.03 4.22
CA ASP A 110 1.25 13.66 3.23
C ASP A 110 2.70 13.16 3.39
N GLU A 111 3.57 13.54 2.45
CA GLU A 111 5.02 13.37 2.54
C GLU A 111 5.58 13.78 3.91
N GLY A 112 6.31 12.87 4.55
CA GLY A 112 6.96 13.12 5.83
C GLY A 112 6.05 13.03 7.06
N SER A 113 4.77 12.65 6.88
CA SER A 113 3.89 12.36 8.01
C SER A 113 4.49 11.26 8.88
N GLN A 114 4.41 11.44 10.20
CA GLN A 114 4.83 10.45 11.19
C GLN A 114 3.58 9.94 11.89
N LEU A 115 3.28 8.66 11.70
CA LEU A 115 2.19 7.96 12.35
C LEU A 115 2.77 7.08 13.47
N GLU A 116 1.92 6.65 14.39
CA GLU A 116 2.30 5.72 15.45
C GLU A 116 1.35 4.52 15.40
N PHE A 117 1.91 3.35 15.10
CA PHE A 117 1.16 2.10 15.04
C PHE A 117 2.01 0.98 15.62
N LEU A 118 1.37 0.04 16.32
CA LEU A 118 2.07 -1.12 16.90
C LEU A 118 3.25 -0.72 17.83
N GLY A 119 3.17 0.47 18.43
CA GLY A 119 4.22 1.07 19.26
C GLY A 119 5.49 1.49 18.49
N GLU A 120 5.37 1.68 17.18
CA GLU A 120 6.48 2.03 16.27
C GLU A 120 6.14 3.31 15.48
N SER A 121 7.17 4.08 15.14
CA SER A 121 7.03 5.24 14.25
C SER A 121 6.93 4.76 12.81
N VAL A 122 5.93 5.25 12.09
CA VAL A 122 5.71 4.94 10.67
C VAL A 122 5.86 6.22 9.87
N GLU A 123 6.93 6.31 9.09
CA GLU A 123 7.14 7.41 8.16
C GLU A 123 6.33 7.17 6.88
N VAL A 124 5.54 8.16 6.48
CA VAL A 124 4.86 8.17 5.18
C VAL A 124 5.71 8.91 4.16
N ARG A 125 5.94 8.30 2.99
CA ARG A 125 6.56 8.99 1.85
C ARG A 125 5.63 8.99 0.65
N HIS A 126 5.48 10.14 0.01
CA HIS A 126 4.68 10.31 -1.20
C HIS A 126 5.51 9.97 -2.44
N VAL A 127 5.05 8.98 -3.20
CA VAL A 127 5.77 8.37 -4.32
C VAL A 127 4.86 8.30 -5.56
N PRO A 128 4.44 9.46 -6.10
CA PRO A 128 3.52 9.50 -7.23
C PRO A 128 4.16 8.94 -8.50
N GLY A 129 3.30 8.60 -9.46
CA GLY A 129 3.67 8.24 -10.83
C GLY A 129 3.07 6.92 -11.30
N HIS A 130 2.79 5.98 -10.40
CA HIS A 130 1.88 4.86 -10.69
C HIS A 130 0.43 5.37 -10.72
N CYS A 131 0.05 6.10 -9.68
CA CYS A 131 -1.09 7.00 -9.59
C CYS A 131 -0.66 8.31 -8.90
N PRO A 132 -1.53 9.34 -8.85
CA PRO A 132 -1.21 10.62 -8.20
C PRO A 132 -0.95 10.51 -6.69
N GLY A 133 -1.71 9.67 -5.98
CA GLY A 133 -1.70 9.57 -4.51
C GLY A 133 -0.93 8.40 -3.94
N ASN A 134 -0.08 7.70 -4.69
CA ASN A 134 0.65 6.57 -4.14
C ASN A 134 1.59 7.03 -3.02
N ILE A 135 1.42 6.44 -1.83
CA ILE A 135 2.30 6.57 -0.68
C ILE A 135 2.91 5.21 -0.30
N LEU A 136 4.04 5.25 0.39
CA LEU A 136 4.60 4.10 1.07
C LEU A 136 4.64 4.34 2.58
N PHE A 137 4.57 3.25 3.35
CA PHE A 137 4.68 3.25 4.81
C PHE A 137 6.00 2.60 5.21
N TYR A 138 6.87 3.35 5.87
CA TYR A 138 8.18 2.88 6.33
C TYR A 138 8.21 2.71 7.85
N PHE A 139 8.35 1.47 8.29
CA PHE A 139 8.58 1.09 9.68
C PHE A 139 10.10 1.02 9.88
N GLU A 140 10.67 2.10 10.42
CA GLU A 140 12.13 2.27 10.54
C GLU A 140 12.76 1.19 11.42
N ASP A 141 12.16 0.90 12.57
CA ASP A 141 12.67 -0.06 13.55
C ASP A 141 12.69 -1.51 13.00
N GLU A 142 11.82 -1.82 12.04
CA GLU A 142 11.71 -3.14 11.41
C GLU A 142 12.44 -3.20 10.05
N ALA A 143 13.04 -2.08 9.61
CA ALA A 143 13.63 -1.92 8.28
C ALA A 143 12.68 -2.41 7.17
N ALA A 144 11.38 -2.07 7.27
CA ALA A 144 10.33 -2.58 6.38
C ALA A 144 9.56 -1.43 5.72
N CYS A 145 9.43 -1.48 4.39
CA CYS A 145 8.70 -0.51 3.60
C CYS A 145 7.57 -1.18 2.80
N PHE A 146 6.33 -0.78 3.07
CA PHE A 146 5.14 -1.22 2.33
C PHE A 146 4.82 -0.22 1.23
N SER A 147 5.14 -0.57 -0.01
CA SER A 147 5.23 0.41 -1.10
C SER A 147 4.03 0.46 -2.04
N GLY A 148 3.05 -0.45 -1.86
CA GLY A 148 2.03 -0.67 -2.88
C GLY A 148 2.68 -0.91 -4.24
N ASP A 149 2.14 -0.27 -5.27
CA ASP A 149 2.52 -0.48 -6.66
C ASP A 149 3.63 0.47 -7.16
N VAL A 150 4.46 0.98 -6.28
CA VAL A 150 5.62 1.80 -6.66
C VAL A 150 6.69 0.96 -7.36
N ILE A 151 7.17 -0.09 -6.69
CA ILE A 151 8.33 -0.88 -7.10
C ILE A 151 8.11 -2.34 -6.74
N PHE A 152 8.56 -3.24 -7.62
CA PHE A 152 8.43 -4.68 -7.47
C PHE A 152 9.80 -5.35 -7.59
N ALA A 153 9.90 -6.64 -7.23
CA ALA A 153 11.11 -7.42 -7.46
C ALA A 153 11.50 -7.43 -8.95
N GLY A 154 12.52 -6.65 -9.33
CA GLY A 154 12.98 -6.50 -10.71
C GLY A 154 12.00 -5.80 -11.66
N SER A 155 11.00 -5.07 -11.15
CA SER A 155 10.03 -4.31 -11.96
C SER A 155 9.55 -3.04 -11.24
N VAL A 156 8.64 -2.29 -11.85
CA VAL A 156 7.98 -1.13 -11.25
C VAL A 156 6.49 -1.12 -11.56
N GLY A 157 5.73 -0.28 -10.84
CA GLY A 157 4.36 0.04 -11.16
C GLY A 157 4.16 0.42 -12.61
N ARG A 158 3.03 0.01 -13.19
CA ARG A 158 2.64 0.54 -14.49
C ARG A 158 2.31 2.03 -14.36
N ALA A 159 2.62 2.81 -15.38
CA ALA A 159 2.41 4.27 -15.35
C ALA A 159 1.61 4.76 -16.56
N ASP A 160 0.84 3.86 -17.17
CA ASP A 160 -0.01 4.09 -18.35
C ASP A 160 -1.51 4.13 -18.00
N LEU A 161 -1.84 4.03 -16.70
CA LEU A 161 -3.20 4.22 -16.16
C LEU A 161 -3.52 5.72 -16.00
N PRO A 162 -4.80 6.10 -15.85
CA PRO A 162 -5.18 7.48 -15.56
C PRO A 162 -4.41 8.07 -14.37
N GLY A 163 -3.73 9.19 -14.59
CA GLY A 163 -2.89 9.84 -13.56
C GLY A 163 -1.48 9.26 -13.41
N GLY A 164 -1.15 8.19 -14.15
CA GLY A 164 0.20 7.62 -14.20
C GLY A 164 1.15 8.43 -15.09
N ASP A 165 2.42 8.49 -14.69
CA ASP A 165 3.53 9.06 -15.45
C ASP A 165 4.85 8.37 -15.02
N PHE A 166 5.49 7.67 -15.97
CA PHE A 166 6.71 6.92 -15.69
C PHE A 166 7.90 7.82 -15.29
N ALA A 167 8.03 9.01 -15.89
CA ALA A 167 9.11 9.93 -15.55
C ALA A 167 8.93 10.53 -14.15
N VAL A 168 7.68 10.65 -13.69
CA VAL A 168 7.37 10.97 -12.29
C VAL A 168 7.71 9.78 -11.40
N LEU A 169 7.25 8.57 -11.74
CA LEU A 169 7.50 7.35 -10.95
C LEU A 169 9.00 7.08 -10.77
N GLU A 170 9.79 7.17 -11.84
CA GLU A 170 11.24 6.99 -11.82
C GLU A 170 11.90 7.95 -10.82
N LYS A 171 11.56 9.25 -10.90
CA LYS A 171 12.10 10.28 -10.00
C LYS A 171 11.65 10.06 -8.55
N SER A 172 10.40 9.64 -8.35
CA SER A 172 9.84 9.35 -7.03
C SER A 172 10.57 8.17 -6.39
N ILE A 173 10.78 7.07 -7.12
CA ILE A 173 11.57 5.91 -6.65
C ILE A 173 12.98 6.34 -6.25
N GLN A 174 13.67 7.09 -7.10
CA GLN A 174 15.04 7.55 -6.82
C GLN A 174 15.13 8.42 -5.55
N LYS A 175 14.14 9.29 -5.32
CA LYS A 175 14.16 10.27 -4.22
C LYS A 175 13.58 9.74 -2.91
N ARG A 176 12.70 8.75 -2.97
CA ARG A 176 11.89 8.31 -1.81
C ARG A 176 12.14 6.87 -1.41
N VAL A 177 12.33 5.97 -2.37
CA VAL A 177 12.62 4.56 -2.11
C VAL A 177 14.12 4.35 -2.00
N PHE A 178 14.91 4.80 -2.99
CA PHE A 178 16.35 4.58 -3.00
C PHE A 178 17.12 5.47 -1.99
N THR A 179 16.45 6.35 -1.28
CA THR A 179 17.01 7.07 -0.13
C THR A 179 16.81 6.35 1.20
N LEU A 180 16.02 5.26 1.24
CA LEU A 180 15.95 4.35 2.38
C LEU A 180 17.28 3.59 2.57
N PRO A 181 17.55 3.10 3.80
CA PRO A 181 18.66 2.19 4.07
C PRO A 181 18.67 0.98 3.12
N ASP A 182 19.86 0.54 2.73
CA ASP A 182 20.04 -0.54 1.75
C ASP A 182 19.47 -1.89 2.21
N ASP A 183 19.44 -2.12 3.51
CA ASP A 183 18.88 -3.32 4.16
C ASP A 183 17.36 -3.25 4.35
N THR A 184 16.69 -2.15 3.96
CA THR A 184 15.23 -2.07 4.01
C THR A 184 14.59 -3.06 3.06
N GLU A 185 13.74 -3.95 3.60
CA GLU A 185 12.88 -4.84 2.84
C GLU A 185 11.71 -4.08 2.24
N ILE A 186 11.38 -4.40 0.99
CA ILE A 186 10.28 -3.79 0.25
C ILE A 186 9.18 -4.82 0.12
N TYR A 187 8.02 -4.47 0.65
CA TYR A 187 6.77 -5.22 0.62
C TYR A 187 5.85 -4.59 -0.46
N PRO A 188 5.86 -5.14 -1.69
CA PRO A 188 5.11 -4.58 -2.81
C PRO A 188 3.62 -4.96 -2.84
N GLY A 189 2.82 -4.17 -3.53
CA GLY A 189 1.42 -4.49 -3.83
C GLY A 189 1.22 -5.83 -4.56
N HIS A 190 2.21 -6.28 -5.34
CA HIS A 190 2.17 -7.57 -6.02
C HIS A 190 3.53 -8.28 -6.03
N GLY A 191 3.48 -9.61 -6.07
CA GLY A 191 4.67 -10.44 -6.21
C GLY A 191 5.48 -10.58 -4.92
N PRO A 192 6.74 -11.04 -5.01
CA PRO A 192 7.57 -11.33 -3.85
C PRO A 192 8.21 -10.08 -3.25
N ILE A 193 8.58 -10.18 -1.96
CA ILE A 193 9.42 -9.20 -1.25
C ILE A 193 10.76 -9.03 -1.99
N THR A 194 11.28 -7.81 -2.00
CA THR A 194 12.64 -7.47 -2.45
C THR A 194 13.33 -6.56 -1.42
N SER A 195 14.46 -5.94 -1.75
CA SER A 195 15.12 -4.96 -0.89
C SER A 195 15.58 -3.74 -1.67
N VAL A 196 15.75 -2.62 -0.97
CA VAL A 196 16.30 -1.38 -1.53
C VAL A 196 17.65 -1.65 -2.21
N ARG A 197 18.53 -2.43 -1.57
CA ARG A 197 19.84 -2.82 -2.15
C ARG A 197 19.71 -3.60 -3.45
N GLU A 198 18.82 -4.59 -3.50
CA GLU A 198 18.64 -5.42 -4.70
C GLU A 198 18.10 -4.58 -5.86
N GLU A 199 17.08 -3.77 -5.60
CA GLU A 199 16.47 -2.94 -6.64
C GLU A 199 17.40 -1.82 -7.13
N LYS A 200 18.15 -1.16 -6.24
CA LYS A 200 19.19 -0.19 -6.66
C LYS A 200 20.19 -0.79 -7.65
N ARG A 201 20.56 -2.08 -7.43
CA ARG A 201 21.58 -2.76 -8.22
C ARG A 201 21.05 -3.33 -9.52
N ARG A 202 19.83 -3.86 -9.51
CA ARG A 202 19.37 -4.79 -10.56
C ARG A 202 18.08 -4.40 -11.24
N ASN A 203 17.30 -3.44 -10.70
CA ASN A 203 16.06 -3.03 -11.34
C ASN A 203 16.35 -2.51 -12.77
N PRO A 204 15.74 -3.10 -13.80
CA PRO A 204 16.04 -2.73 -15.19
C PRO A 204 15.32 -1.45 -15.63
N PHE A 205 14.32 -0.97 -14.89
CA PHE A 205 13.50 0.19 -15.23
C PHE A 205 14.03 1.47 -14.59
N VAL A 206 14.50 1.41 -13.35
CA VAL A 206 14.98 2.58 -12.61
C VAL A 206 16.39 2.37 -12.11
N ARG A 207 17.27 3.32 -12.39
CA ARG A 207 18.66 3.32 -11.90
C ARG A 207 18.81 4.21 -10.68
N ALA A 208 19.59 3.76 -9.70
CA ALA A 208 20.02 4.63 -8.61
C ALA A 208 20.86 5.78 -9.17
N ILE A 209 20.63 6.99 -8.67
CA ILE A 209 21.49 8.14 -8.98
C ILE A 209 22.76 7.98 -8.15
N SER A 210 23.92 8.08 -8.81
CA SER A 210 25.25 8.06 -8.20
C SER A 210 25.54 9.30 -7.37
#